data_AF-A0A3G6RPA0-F1
#
_entry.id   AF-A0A3G6RPA0-F1
#
_cell.length_a   1.000
_cell.length_b   1.000
_cell.length_c   1.000
_cell.angle_alpha   90.00
_cell.angle_beta   90.00
_cell.angle_gamma   90.00
#
_symmetry.space_group_name_H-M   'P 1'
#
loop_
_entity.id
_entity.type
_entity.pdbx_description
1 polymer ?
#
loop_
_entity_poly.entity_id
_entity_poly.type
_entity_poly.pdbx_seq_one_letter_code
_entity_poly.pdbx_strand_id
1 'polypeptide(L)'
;MNSISDLVRKPTFISVICIILAVIGIPLIVYQFFTIPESGSLGITIEVIFLLIMVGFLVIDRFLVRNIDNKKLSVIEAVLVTGYLTYYYFTNDRSFSIG
;
A
#
# COMPACT_ATOMS: atom_id res chain seq x y z
N MET A 1 16.54 -15.99 8.27
CA MET A 1 15.23 -15.47 8.70
C MET A 1 14.30 -15.53 7.50
N ASN A 2 13.19 -16.26 7.59
CA ASN A 2 12.22 -16.33 6.49
C ASN A 2 11.34 -15.07 6.54
N SER A 3 11.60 -14.10 5.65
CA SER A 3 10.88 -12.83 5.58
C SER A 3 9.35 -12.98 5.52
N ILE A 4 8.87 -14.04 4.85
CA ILE A 4 7.45 -14.39 4.76
C ILE A 4 6.90 -14.81 6.14
N SER A 5 7.65 -15.61 6.91
CA SER A 5 7.21 -16.04 8.24
C SER A 5 7.16 -14.89 9.24
N ASP A 6 8.08 -13.94 9.14
CA ASP A 6 8.10 -12.74 9.99
C ASP A 6 6.94 -11.79 9.64
N LEU A 7 6.55 -11.73 8.36
CA LEU A 7 5.40 -10.95 7.90
C LEU A 7 4.09 -11.47 8.51
N VAL A 8 3.89 -12.80 8.51
CA VAL A 8 2.71 -13.45 9.08
C VAL A 8 2.71 -13.40 10.61
N ARG A 9 3.89 -13.45 11.25
CA ARG A 9 4.01 -13.47 12.72
C ARG A 9 3.87 -12.09 13.36
N LYS A 10 4.22 -11.02 12.62
CA LYS A 10 4.13 -9.63 13.09
C LYS A 10 3.45 -8.75 12.04
N PRO A 11 2.14 -8.93 11.80
CA PRO A 11 1.41 -8.04 10.90
C PRO A 11 1.33 -6.64 11.52
N THR A 12 1.73 -5.63 10.76
CA THR A 12 1.48 -4.19 10.98
C THR A 12 0.34 -3.73 10.11
N PHE A 13 -0.23 -2.56 10.41
CA PHE A 13 -1.32 -1.98 9.63
C PHE A 13 -0.92 -1.78 8.16
N ILE A 14 0.28 -1.21 7.91
CA ILE A 14 0.79 -1.03 6.55
C ILE A 14 0.97 -2.36 5.84
N SER A 15 1.55 -3.38 6.49
CA SER A 15 1.77 -4.68 5.86
C SER A 15 0.47 -5.37 5.42
N VAL A 16 -0.60 -5.28 6.24
CA VAL A 16 -1.90 -5.87 5.91
C VAL A 16 -2.51 -5.17 4.70
N ILE A 17 -2.47 -3.84 4.67
CA ILE A 17 -2.96 -3.04 3.54
C ILE A 17 -2.17 -3.38 2.27
N CYS A 18 -0.84 -3.42 2.34
CA CYS A 18 -0.01 -3.75 1.19
C CYS A 18 -0.31 -5.15 0.64
N ILE A 19 -0.53 -6.16 1.50
CA ILE A 19 -0.90 -7.51 1.06
C ILE A 19 -2.26 -7.49 0.35
N ILE A 20 -3.27 -6.85 0.93
CA ILE A 20 -4.61 -6.75 0.32
C ILE A 20 -4.52 -6.05 -1.04
N LEU A 21 -3.81 -4.92 -1.11
CA LEU A 21 -3.62 -4.18 -2.36
C LEU A 21 -2.83 -4.96 -3.40
N ALA A 22 -1.83 -5.76 -3.00
CA ALA A 22 -1.09 -6.61 -3.93
C ALA A 22 -1.97 -7.77 -4.45
N VAL A 23 -2.74 -8.41 -3.57
CA VAL A 23 -3.66 -9.51 -3.93
C VAL A 23 -4.74 -9.05 -4.89
N ILE A 24 -5.22 -7.80 -4.78
CA ILE A 24 -6.22 -7.23 -5.69
C ILE A 24 -5.54 -6.63 -6.95
N GLY A 25 -4.46 -5.90 -6.76
CA GLY A 25 -3.78 -5.13 -7.80
C GLY A 25 -3.05 -5.99 -8.83
N ILE A 26 -2.37 -7.07 -8.41
CA ILE A 26 -1.66 -7.95 -9.34
C ILE A 26 -2.62 -8.60 -10.35
N PRO A 27 -3.74 -9.25 -9.93
CA PRO A 27 -4.71 -9.79 -10.88
C PRO A 27 -5.31 -8.72 -11.81
N LEU A 28 -5.55 -7.51 -11.29
CA LEU A 28 -6.04 -6.38 -12.09
C LEU A 28 -5.05 -5.98 -13.18
N ILE A 29 -3.79 -5.78 -12.84
CA ILE A 29 -2.73 -5.45 -13.80
C ILE A 29 -2.59 -6.55 -14.85
N VAL A 30 -2.59 -7.82 -14.42
CA VAL A 30 -2.52 -8.97 -15.33
C VAL A 30 -3.72 -8.98 -16.27
N TYR A 31 -4.93 -8.78 -15.75
CA TYR A 31 -6.15 -8.71 -16.56
C TYR A 31 -6.09 -7.57 -17.58
N GLN A 32 -5.67 -6.38 -17.16
CA GLN A 32 -5.54 -5.21 -18.02
C GLN A 32 -4.49 -5.43 -19.12
N PHE A 33 -3.37 -6.05 -18.78
CA PHE A 33 -2.31 -6.38 -19.74
C PHE A 33 -2.80 -7.26 -20.89
N PHE A 34 -3.75 -8.16 -20.63
CA PHE A 34 -4.33 -9.04 -21.65
C PHE A 34 -5.58 -8.47 -22.36
N THR A 35 -6.22 -7.44 -21.79
CA THR A 35 -7.54 -6.96 -22.24
C THR A 35 -7.51 -5.57 -22.86
N ILE A 36 -6.59 -4.71 -22.43
CA ILE A 36 -6.55 -3.31 -22.85
C ILE A 36 -5.68 -3.13 -24.10
N PRO A 37 -6.17 -2.42 -25.14
CA PRO A 37 -5.37 -2.11 -26.33
C PRO A 37 -4.18 -1.21 -26.00
N GLU A 38 -3.17 -1.17 -26.86
CA GLU A 38 -1.88 -0.49 -26.63
C GLU A 38 -2.02 0.99 -26.18
N SER A 39 -3.11 1.67 -26.54
CA SER A 39 -3.44 3.04 -26.12
C SER A 39 -3.70 3.20 -24.61
N GLY A 40 -3.96 2.13 -23.86
CA GLY A 40 -4.12 2.16 -22.39
C GLY A 40 -2.84 1.88 -21.60
N SER A 41 -1.69 1.80 -22.29
CA SER A 41 -0.35 1.54 -21.72
C SER A 41 0.02 2.44 -20.52
N LEU A 42 -0.41 3.71 -20.53
CA LEU A 42 -0.11 4.64 -19.43
C LEU A 42 -0.78 4.25 -18.11
N GLY A 43 -2.00 3.72 -18.15
CA GLY A 43 -2.73 3.28 -16.95
C GLY A 43 -2.01 2.10 -16.27
N ILE A 44 -1.66 1.09 -17.06
CA ILE A 44 -0.90 -0.08 -16.60
C ILE A 44 0.46 0.36 -16.03
N THR A 45 1.14 1.30 -16.69
CA THR A 45 2.43 1.83 -16.21
C THR A 45 2.30 2.49 -14.83
N ILE A 46 1.26 3.30 -14.62
CA ILE A 46 1.00 3.95 -13.33
C ILE A 46 0.69 2.91 -12.25
N GLU A 47 -0.12 1.89 -12.55
CA GLU A 47 -0.43 0.81 -11.60
C GLU A 47 0.81 0.00 -11.20
N VAL A 48 1.71 -0.28 -12.15
CA VAL A 48 2.99 -0.96 -11.86
C VAL A 48 3.89 -0.10 -10.98
N ILE A 49 4.01 1.21 -11.27
CA ILE A 49 4.76 2.14 -10.42
C ILE A 49 4.15 2.18 -9.01
N PHE A 50 2.83 2.21 -8.90
CA PHE A 50 2.13 2.18 -7.61
C PHE A 50 2.46 0.89 -6.82
N LEU A 51 2.49 -0.27 -7.48
CA LEU A 51 2.92 -1.52 -6.83
C LEU A 51 4.39 -1.48 -6.38
N LEU A 52 5.30 -0.91 -7.18
CA LEU A 52 6.70 -0.76 -6.79
C LEU A 52 6.85 0.12 -5.54
N ILE A 53 6.11 1.23 -5.47
CA ILE A 53 6.08 2.10 -4.30
C ILE A 53 5.55 1.34 -3.07
N MET A 54 4.48 0.55 -3.23
CA MET A 54 3.93 -0.30 -2.17
C MET A 54 4.95 -1.31 -1.63
N VAL A 55 5.73 -1.94 -2.51
CA VAL A 55 6.83 -2.83 -2.09
C VAL A 55 7.89 -2.07 -1.30
N GLY A 56 8.24 -0.85 -1.73
CA GLY A 56 9.15 0.03 -0.99
C GLY A 56 8.66 0.34 0.43
N PHE A 57 7.37 0.68 0.58
CA PHE A 57 6.75 0.89 1.89
C PHE A 57 6.81 -0.36 2.77
N LEU A 58 6.55 -1.53 2.20
CA LEU A 58 6.63 -2.80 2.94
C LEU A 58 8.05 -3.07 3.46
N VAL A 59 9.08 -2.75 2.68
CA VAL A 59 10.48 -2.89 3.14
C VAL A 59 10.78 -1.94 4.31
N ILE A 60 10.33 -0.69 4.23
CA ILE A 60 10.52 0.31 5.30
C ILE A 60 9.79 -0.10 6.58
N ASP A 61 8.53 -0.55 6.44
CA ASP A 61 7.72 -1.07 7.53
C ASP A 61 8.43 -2.24 8.25
N ARG A 62 8.96 -3.22 7.49
CA ARG A 62 9.72 -4.34 8.07
C ARG A 62 10.98 -3.86 8.78
N PHE A 63 11.64 -2.81 8.31
CA PHE A 63 12.78 -2.21 8.98
C PHE A 63 12.37 -1.56 10.31
N LEU A 64 11.24 -0.85 10.36
CA LEU A 64 10.70 -0.22 11.57
C LEU A 64 10.28 -1.25 12.63
N VAL A 65 9.64 -2.37 12.23
CA VAL A 65 9.25 -3.47 13.13
C VAL A 65 10.45 -4.13 13.83
N ARG A 66 11.65 -4.07 13.24
CA ARG A 66 12.86 -4.58 13.89
C ARG A 66 13.35 -3.68 15.02
N ASN A 67 12.97 -2.41 15.00
CA ASN A 67 13.40 -1.40 15.97
C ASN A 67 12.32 -1.05 17.01
N ILE A 68 11.04 -1.30 16.72
CA ILE A 68 9.89 -0.88 17.54
C ILE A 68 8.93 -2.05 17.78
N ASP A 69 8.24 -2.07 18.93
CA ASP A 69 7.16 -3.01 19.21
C ASP A 69 6.06 -2.96 18.12
N ASN A 70 5.73 -4.12 17.54
CA ASN A 70 4.75 -4.24 16.46
C ASN A 70 3.40 -3.56 16.77
N LYS A 71 2.87 -3.73 17.99
CA LYS A 71 1.59 -3.12 18.39
C LYS A 71 1.66 -1.59 18.40
N LYS A 72 2.75 -1.02 18.92
CA LYS A 72 2.92 0.44 19.00
C LYS A 72 3.08 1.02 17.58
N LEU A 73 3.88 0.36 16.76
CA LEU A 73 4.09 0.76 15.37
C LEU A 73 2.76 0.74 14.59
N SER A 74 1.98 -0.33 14.70
CA SER A 74 0.68 -0.43 14.03
C SER A 74 -0.32 0.65 14.46
N VAL A 75 -0.32 1.07 15.72
CA VAL A 75 -1.18 2.17 16.20
C VAL A 75 -0.71 3.51 15.61
N ILE A 76 0.61 3.76 15.60
CA ILE A 76 1.18 4.98 15.02
C ILE A 76 0.83 5.06 13.53
N GLU A 77 0.99 3.97 12.79
CA GLU A 77 0.64 3.89 11.37
C GLU A 77 -0.84 4.19 11.11
N ALA A 78 -1.74 3.58 11.90
CA ALA A 78 -3.18 3.81 11.75
C ALA A 78 -3.53 5.28 12.02
N VAL A 79 -2.93 5.90 13.05
CA VAL A 79 -3.13 7.31 13.39
C VAL A 79 -2.58 8.22 12.29
N LEU A 80 -1.38 7.94 11.75
CA LEU A 80 -0.79 8.72 10.68
C LEU A 80 -1.62 8.65 9.39
N VAL A 81 -2.06 7.45 8.99
CA VAL A 81 -2.89 7.26 7.79
C VAL A 81 -4.25 7.92 7.97
N THR A 82 -4.93 7.71 9.09
CA THR A 82 -6.24 8.31 9.36
C THR A 82 -6.13 9.83 9.47
N GLY A 83 -5.08 10.34 10.11
CA GLY A 83 -4.81 11.77 10.23
C GLY A 83 -4.54 12.42 8.89
N TYR A 84 -3.74 11.79 8.04
CA TYR A 84 -3.49 12.23 6.67
C TYR A 84 -4.78 12.24 5.83
N LEU A 85 -5.58 11.18 5.87
CA LEU A 85 -6.85 11.10 5.13
C LEU A 85 -7.85 12.15 5.62
N THR A 86 -7.93 12.37 6.93
CA THR A 86 -8.78 13.40 7.53
C THR A 86 -8.35 14.78 7.09
N TYR A 87 -7.04 15.07 7.16
CA TYR A 87 -6.47 16.33 6.69
C TYR A 87 -6.78 16.55 5.20
N TYR A 88 -6.52 15.55 4.36
CA TYR A 88 -6.79 15.59 2.94
C TYR A 88 -8.26 15.88 2.65
N TYR A 89 -9.18 15.19 3.33
CA TYR A 89 -10.62 15.40 3.18
C TYR A 89 -11.03 16.84 3.48
N PHE A 90 -10.50 17.44 4.55
CA PHE A 90 -10.84 18.82 4.89
C PHE A 90 -10.19 19.85 3.96
N THR A 91 -9.01 19.55 3.42
CA THR A 91 -8.31 20.45 2.49
C THR A 91 -8.84 20.36 1.06
N ASN A 92 -9.49 19.25 0.67
CA ASN A 92 -10.05 19.03 -0.66
C ASN A 92 -11.58 18.98 -0.65
N ASP A 93 -12.21 20.04 -0.13
CA ASP A 93 -13.67 20.26 -0.19
C ASP A 93 -14.54 19.07 0.25
N ARG A 94 -14.10 18.33 1.27
CA ARG A 94 -14.81 17.13 1.77
C ARG A 94 -14.95 16.04 0.71
N SER A 95 -13.95 15.92 -0.15
CA SER A 95 -13.88 14.93 -1.20
C SER A 95 -12.56 14.15 -1.12
N PHE A 96 -12.65 12.86 -1.44
CA PHE A 96 -11.47 12.02 -1.69
C PHE A 96 -11.10 12.01 -3.18
N SER A 97 -11.59 12.98 -3.95
CA SER A 97 -11.29 13.11 -5.38
C SER A 97 -9.83 13.51 -5.57
N ILE A 98 -9.07 12.60 -6.17
CA ILE A 98 -7.78 12.92 -6.80
C ILE A 98 -8.18 13.50 -8.15
N GLY A 99 -8.13 14.84 -8.27
CA GLY A 99 -8.64 15.59 -9.42
C GLY A 99 -8.18 15.09 -10.80
#